data_AF-A0A8B6H4T4-F1
#
_entry.id   AF-A0A8B6H4T4-F1
#
_cell.length_a   1.000
_cell.length_b   1.000
_cell.length_c   1.000
_cell.angle_alpha   90.00
_cell.angle_beta   90.00
_cell.angle_gamma   90.00
#
_symmetry.space_group_name_H-M   'P 1'
#
loop_
_entity.id
_entity.type
_entity.pdbx_description
1 polymer ?
#
loop_
_entity_poly.entity_id
_entity_poly.type
_entity_poly.pdbx_seq_one_letter_code
_entity_poly.pdbx_strand_id
1 'polypeptide(L)'
;MASLEDSTSDILTCSICLEIFPKPKYLPCLHTFCESCLLTYITSRFEKGTKAEECPVCRGTVAVPKDNCTPEEWVKLIPLNFLISGMLENRKLRRLEKPCMLCERSNSKAVAKAIVICLQCADALCETCAKYHSLMKCTSDHVVMPLDEYLSDQKSNLSVFKNTCAEHPSKIIELYCADHECPCCSICISIKHRRCEKVQTIDKAAEGITSSPVVQDIRQGLQDVYDDVDTVLKDRKDNLTQLEKEYETDLKIVDKTFQSLRDKFDEEQLLRKNFLQKIFNEKKGIIETEIIKFENNLKAIENERTLLEICLTEASNVQVMLEIQKFKTQLDKHKNILCDPQDIRTITLGLQNLEYQSIINLIEKLCSVHCDMKANGLSMKSQQT
;
A
#
# COMPACT_ATOMS: atom_id res chain seq x y z
N MET A 1 -16.59 -4.19 -27.15
CA MET A 1 -17.01 -5.60 -27.06
C MET A 1 -15.74 -6.44 -27.03
N ALA A 2 -15.19 -6.69 -25.84
CA ALA A 2 -14.12 -7.67 -25.70
C ALA A 2 -14.72 -9.04 -26.03
N SER A 3 -14.14 -9.73 -27.00
CA SER A 3 -14.54 -11.07 -27.39
C SER A 3 -14.45 -12.01 -26.20
N LEU A 4 -15.48 -12.84 -26.00
CA LEU A 4 -15.59 -13.88 -24.95
C LEU A 4 -14.40 -14.86 -24.87
N GLU A 5 -13.45 -14.79 -25.80
CA GLU A 5 -12.21 -15.58 -25.79
C GLU A 5 -11.16 -15.04 -24.81
N ASP A 6 -11.14 -13.74 -24.52
CA ASP A 6 -10.11 -13.09 -23.69
C ASP A 6 -10.33 -13.38 -22.18
N SER A 7 -11.59 -13.42 -21.73
CA SER A 7 -11.95 -13.73 -20.33
C SER A 7 -11.76 -15.20 -19.93
N THR A 8 -11.60 -16.11 -20.90
CA THR A 8 -11.39 -17.55 -20.64
C THR A 8 -9.90 -17.93 -20.54
N SER A 9 -8.98 -17.01 -20.84
CA SER A 9 -7.55 -17.31 -20.76
C SER A 9 -7.07 -17.42 -19.32
N ASP A 10 -7.53 -16.51 -18.46
CA ASP A 10 -7.10 -16.42 -17.06
C ASP A 10 -7.60 -17.59 -16.19
N ILE A 11 -8.74 -18.18 -16.54
CA ILE A 11 -9.28 -19.35 -15.83
C ILE A 11 -8.57 -20.66 -16.20
N LEU A 12 -7.74 -20.65 -17.26
CA LEU A 12 -7.02 -21.82 -17.78
C LEU A 12 -5.50 -21.76 -17.50
N THR A 13 -5.05 -20.73 -16.77
CA THR A 13 -3.65 -20.53 -16.40
C THR A 13 -3.44 -20.72 -14.90
N CYS A 14 -2.26 -21.20 -14.55
CA CYS A 14 -1.87 -21.44 -13.16
C CYS A 14 -1.38 -20.15 -12.52
N SER A 15 -1.90 -19.78 -11.35
CA SER A 15 -1.46 -18.56 -10.64
C SER A 15 -0.03 -18.63 -10.05
N ILE A 16 0.62 -19.82 -10.09
CA ILE A 16 2.01 -19.99 -9.64
C ILE A 16 2.99 -19.81 -10.79
N CYS A 17 2.84 -20.56 -11.88
CA CYS A 17 3.77 -20.50 -13.02
C CYS A 17 3.30 -19.59 -14.14
N LEU A 18 2.06 -19.07 -14.08
CA LEU A 18 1.40 -18.22 -15.07
C LEU A 18 1.20 -18.88 -16.45
N GLU A 19 1.46 -20.19 -16.54
CA GLU A 19 1.29 -21.00 -17.74
C GLU A 19 -0.04 -21.76 -17.75
N ILE A 20 -0.46 -22.19 -18.94
CA ILE A 20 -1.61 -23.06 -19.14
C ILE A 20 -1.43 -24.39 -18.36
N PHE A 21 -2.46 -24.87 -17.67
CA PHE A 21 -2.31 -26.09 -16.86
C PHE A 21 -1.98 -27.33 -17.70
N PRO A 22 -0.90 -28.09 -17.38
CA PRO A 22 -0.64 -29.38 -18.00
C PRO A 22 -1.42 -30.51 -17.30
N LYS A 23 -1.49 -30.47 -15.97
CA LYS A 23 -2.25 -31.39 -15.11
C LYS A 23 -2.90 -30.57 -13.99
N PRO A 24 -4.10 -30.01 -14.22
CA PRO A 24 -4.75 -29.14 -13.25
C PRO A 24 -5.26 -29.96 -12.07
N LYS A 25 -4.89 -29.57 -10.86
CA LYS A 25 -5.30 -30.14 -9.56
C LYS A 25 -6.06 -29.06 -8.79
N TYR A 26 -7.21 -29.37 -8.20
CA TYR A 26 -7.97 -28.39 -7.42
C TYR A 26 -7.90 -28.67 -5.91
N LEU A 27 -7.85 -27.61 -5.13
CA LEU A 27 -7.89 -27.67 -3.66
C LEU A 27 -9.35 -27.56 -3.16
N PRO A 28 -9.64 -27.88 -1.88
CA PRO A 28 -10.99 -27.76 -1.33
C PRO A 28 -11.61 -26.35 -1.44
N CYS A 29 -10.77 -25.31 -1.51
CA CYS A 29 -11.18 -23.93 -1.76
C CYS A 29 -11.46 -23.60 -3.25
N LEU A 30 -11.50 -24.61 -4.13
CA LEU A 30 -11.75 -24.53 -5.57
C LEU A 30 -10.67 -23.82 -6.42
N HIS A 31 -9.57 -23.36 -5.83
CA HIS A 31 -8.40 -22.91 -6.60
C HIS A 31 -7.70 -24.08 -7.29
N THR A 32 -7.27 -23.85 -8.54
CA THR A 32 -6.64 -24.86 -9.40
C THR A 32 -5.19 -24.50 -9.71
N PHE A 33 -4.30 -25.49 -9.69
CA PHE A 33 -2.87 -25.35 -9.88
C PHE A 33 -2.31 -26.51 -10.71
N CYS A 34 -1.12 -26.34 -11.30
CA CYS A 34 -0.40 -27.46 -11.90
C CYS A 34 0.04 -28.45 -10.81
N GLU A 35 -0.04 -29.75 -11.09
CA GLU A 35 0.52 -30.82 -10.23
C GLU A 35 1.97 -30.52 -9.79
N SER A 36 2.83 -30.13 -10.74
CA SER A 36 4.23 -29.77 -10.44
C SER A 36 4.35 -28.51 -9.59
N CYS A 37 3.50 -27.51 -9.79
CA CYS A 37 3.53 -26.27 -9.00
C CYS A 37 3.10 -26.52 -7.56
N LEU A 38 2.07 -27.34 -7.33
CA LEU A 38 1.68 -27.75 -5.99
C LEU A 38 2.77 -28.55 -5.30
N LEU A 39 3.44 -29.46 -6.02
CA LEU A 39 4.56 -30.22 -5.47
C LEU A 39 5.67 -29.29 -4.99
N THR A 40 6.15 -28.39 -5.85
CA THR A 40 7.19 -27.43 -5.47
C THR A 40 6.77 -26.55 -4.28
N TYR A 41 5.52 -26.07 -4.28
CA TYR A 41 4.99 -25.25 -3.19
C TYR A 41 4.96 -26.02 -1.86
N ILE A 42 4.37 -27.21 -1.86
CA ILE A 42 4.24 -28.06 -0.67
C ILE A 42 5.63 -28.45 -0.17
N THR A 43 6.51 -28.96 -1.03
CA THR A 43 7.88 -29.35 -0.66
C THR A 43 8.64 -28.19 -0.01
N SER A 44 8.60 -26.99 -0.62
CA SER A 44 9.29 -25.82 -0.06
C SER A 44 8.75 -25.41 1.32
N ARG A 45 7.44 -25.58 1.56
CA ARG A 45 6.81 -25.25 2.84
C ARG A 45 7.13 -26.28 3.92
N PHE A 46 7.15 -27.56 3.55
CA PHE A 46 7.58 -28.67 4.41
C PHE A 46 9.03 -28.49 4.89
N GLU A 47 9.95 -28.21 3.97
CA GLU A 47 11.38 -28.02 4.29
C GLU A 47 11.62 -26.84 5.23
N LYS A 48 10.81 -25.79 5.11
CA LYS A 48 10.91 -24.59 5.95
C LYS A 48 10.18 -24.72 7.29
N GLY A 49 9.53 -25.86 7.57
CA GLY A 49 8.70 -26.04 8.77
C GLY A 49 7.52 -25.08 8.85
N THR A 50 7.04 -24.60 7.70
CA THR A 50 5.92 -23.66 7.61
C THR A 50 4.64 -24.38 7.21
N LYS A 51 3.49 -23.72 7.40
CA LYS A 51 2.16 -24.27 7.06
C LYS A 51 2.06 -24.65 5.58
N ALA A 52 2.26 -25.92 5.28
CA ALA A 52 2.10 -26.47 3.94
C ALA A 52 0.61 -26.74 3.62
N GLU A 53 -0.25 -26.71 4.64
CA GLU A 53 -1.70 -26.91 4.57
C GLU A 53 -2.47 -25.66 4.15
N GLU A 54 -1.88 -24.72 3.42
CA GLU A 54 -2.53 -23.47 2.99
C GLU A 54 -2.59 -23.36 1.47
N CYS A 55 -3.72 -22.86 0.96
CA CYS A 55 -3.84 -22.48 -0.44
C CYS A 55 -2.89 -21.31 -0.78
N PRO A 56 -2.12 -21.37 -1.89
CA PRO A 56 -1.27 -20.27 -2.32
C PRO A 56 -1.97 -18.93 -2.57
N VAL A 57 -3.28 -18.95 -2.87
CA VAL A 57 -4.06 -17.77 -3.25
C VAL A 57 -4.86 -17.23 -2.06
N CYS A 58 -5.81 -18.01 -1.54
CA CYS A 58 -6.70 -17.56 -0.48
C CYS A 58 -6.23 -17.92 0.94
N ARG A 59 -5.12 -18.67 1.08
CA ARG A 59 -4.62 -19.20 2.36
C ARG A 59 -5.61 -20.08 3.14
N GLY A 60 -6.67 -20.55 2.47
CA GLY A 60 -7.61 -21.52 3.04
C GLY A 60 -6.91 -22.84 3.36
N THR A 61 -7.35 -23.49 4.44
CA THR A 61 -6.77 -24.73 4.92
C THR A 61 -7.01 -25.90 3.96
N VAL A 62 -5.98 -26.71 3.72
CA VAL A 62 -5.99 -27.89 2.88
C VAL A 62 -5.70 -29.10 3.76
N ALA A 63 -6.66 -30.02 3.87
CA ALA A 63 -6.46 -31.22 4.67
C ALA A 63 -5.31 -32.08 4.14
N VAL A 64 -4.45 -32.55 5.06
CA VAL A 64 -3.44 -33.57 4.77
C VAL A 64 -4.13 -34.94 4.79
N PRO A 65 -4.02 -35.76 3.73
CA PRO A 65 -4.76 -37.02 3.64
C PRO A 65 -4.40 -38.08 4.70
N LYS A 66 -3.16 -38.06 5.21
CA LYS A 66 -2.65 -39.00 6.22
C LYS A 66 -1.46 -38.41 6.97
N ASP A 67 -1.25 -38.86 8.21
CA ASP A 67 -0.04 -38.52 8.97
C ASP A 67 1.21 -39.09 8.27
N ASN A 68 2.33 -38.34 8.33
CA ASN A 68 3.61 -38.66 7.67
C ASN A 68 3.53 -38.86 6.14
N CYS A 69 2.61 -38.17 5.45
CA CYS A 69 2.54 -38.14 3.98
C CYS A 69 3.72 -37.34 3.39
N THR A 70 4.41 -37.88 2.38
CA THR A 70 5.40 -37.07 1.64
C THR A 70 4.69 -36.06 0.72
N PRO A 71 5.34 -34.94 0.34
CA PRO A 71 4.78 -33.99 -0.62
C PRO A 71 4.30 -34.64 -1.93
N GLU A 72 5.05 -35.61 -2.47
CA GLU A 72 4.72 -36.32 -3.71
C GLU A 72 3.47 -37.19 -3.55
N GLU A 73 3.34 -37.87 -2.41
CA GLU A 73 2.16 -38.67 -2.09
C GLU A 73 0.92 -37.78 -1.92
N TRP A 74 1.08 -36.65 -1.22
CA TRP A 74 -0.02 -35.72 -0.99
C TRP A 74 -0.56 -35.17 -2.30
N VAL A 75 0.31 -34.64 -3.17
CA VAL A 75 -0.10 -34.06 -4.46
C VAL A 75 -0.79 -35.08 -5.37
N LYS A 76 -0.37 -36.35 -5.32
CA LYS A 76 -1.05 -37.42 -6.08
C LYS A 76 -2.49 -37.64 -5.62
N LEU A 77 -2.73 -37.54 -4.31
CA LEU A 77 -4.06 -37.70 -3.71
C LEU A 77 -4.98 -36.51 -3.95
N ILE A 78 -4.43 -35.34 -4.30
CA ILE A 78 -5.24 -34.19 -4.72
C ILE A 78 -5.95 -34.54 -6.05
N PRO A 79 -7.28 -34.36 -6.15
CA PRO A 79 -8.02 -34.66 -7.37
C PRO A 79 -7.62 -33.80 -8.57
N LEU A 80 -7.69 -34.38 -9.78
CA LEU A 80 -7.59 -33.61 -11.02
C LEU A 80 -8.87 -32.76 -11.20
N ASN A 81 -8.70 -31.55 -11.72
CA ASN A 81 -9.81 -30.72 -12.14
C ASN A 81 -10.23 -31.13 -13.55
N PHE A 82 -11.17 -32.08 -13.64
CA PHE A 82 -11.67 -32.60 -14.92
C PHE A 82 -12.39 -31.54 -15.75
N LEU A 83 -13.05 -30.56 -15.12
CA LEU A 83 -13.67 -29.43 -15.82
C LEU A 83 -12.62 -28.62 -16.58
N ILE A 84 -11.57 -28.16 -15.88
CA ILE A 84 -10.48 -27.39 -16.51
C ILE A 84 -9.73 -28.25 -17.52
N SER A 85 -9.49 -29.53 -17.23
CA SER A 85 -8.85 -30.46 -18.18
C SER A 85 -9.66 -30.58 -19.48
N GLY A 86 -10.99 -30.72 -19.38
CA GLY A 86 -11.87 -30.75 -20.53
C GLY A 86 -11.91 -29.43 -21.30
N MET A 87 -11.91 -28.29 -20.60
CA MET A 87 -11.84 -26.97 -21.25
C MET A 87 -10.53 -26.79 -22.02
N LEU A 88 -9.41 -27.25 -21.47
CA LEU A 88 -8.10 -27.20 -22.13
C LEU A 88 -8.05 -28.07 -23.37
N GLU A 89 -8.59 -29.29 -23.29
CA GLU A 89 -8.60 -30.20 -24.42
C GLU A 89 -9.56 -29.71 -25.52
N ASN A 90 -10.69 -29.10 -25.15
CA ASN A 90 -11.55 -28.38 -26.10
C ASN A 90 -10.85 -27.19 -26.76
N ARG A 91 -10.08 -26.41 -25.99
CA ARG A 91 -9.26 -25.33 -26.54
C ARG A 91 -8.25 -25.86 -27.53
N LYS A 92 -7.65 -27.05 -27.27
CA LYS A 92 -6.76 -27.72 -28.23
C LYS A 92 -7.51 -28.15 -29.48
N LEU A 93 -8.72 -28.69 -29.37
CA LEU A 93 -9.54 -29.11 -30.51
C LEU A 93 -10.00 -27.92 -31.38
N ARG A 94 -10.28 -26.75 -30.77
CA ARG A 94 -10.77 -25.53 -31.47
C ARG A 94 -9.69 -24.75 -32.25
N ARG A 95 -8.39 -24.97 -32.01
CA ARG A 95 -7.31 -24.23 -32.71
C ARG A 95 -6.91 -24.91 -34.03
N LEU A 96 -7.44 -24.42 -35.17
CA LEU A 96 -7.10 -24.66 -36.59
C LEU A 96 -6.99 -26.14 -37.07
N GLU A 97 -7.24 -26.34 -38.37
CA GLU A 97 -7.41 -27.63 -39.08
C GLU A 97 -6.60 -28.80 -38.49
N LYS A 98 -7.27 -29.72 -37.80
CA LYS A 98 -6.57 -30.78 -37.07
C LYS A 98 -6.11 -31.90 -37.99
N PRO A 99 -4.90 -32.43 -37.80
CA PRO A 99 -4.50 -33.69 -38.38
C PRO A 99 -5.27 -34.86 -37.75
N CYS A 100 -5.47 -35.93 -38.52
CA CYS A 100 -5.93 -37.21 -38.01
C CYS A 100 -4.91 -37.79 -37.03
N MET A 101 -5.32 -38.03 -35.78
CA MET A 101 -4.45 -38.52 -34.72
C MET A 101 -3.82 -39.88 -35.04
N LEU A 102 -4.56 -40.74 -35.75
CA LEU A 102 -4.05 -42.04 -36.19
C LEU A 102 -3.01 -41.91 -37.31
N CYS A 103 -3.19 -40.98 -38.26
CA CYS A 103 -2.19 -40.72 -39.31
C CYS A 103 -0.91 -40.11 -38.75
N GLU A 104 -1.04 -39.28 -37.71
CA GLU A 104 0.08 -38.67 -37.00
C GLU A 104 0.87 -39.71 -36.21
N ARG A 105 0.18 -40.59 -35.43
CA ARG A 105 0.82 -41.70 -34.72
C ARG A 105 1.48 -42.72 -35.63
N SER A 106 0.92 -42.95 -36.82
CA SER A 106 1.48 -43.90 -37.79
C SER A 106 2.67 -43.34 -38.57
N ASN A 107 3.12 -42.10 -38.31
CA ASN A 107 4.14 -41.39 -39.09
C ASN A 107 3.88 -41.48 -40.61
N SER A 108 2.62 -41.36 -41.02
CA SER A 108 2.25 -41.44 -42.44
C SER A 108 2.84 -40.25 -43.21
N LYS A 109 3.30 -40.48 -44.44
CA LYS A 109 3.95 -39.42 -45.27
C LYS A 109 3.04 -38.19 -45.52
N ALA A 110 1.73 -38.36 -45.42
CA ALA A 110 0.75 -37.30 -45.47
C ALA A 110 -0.22 -37.46 -44.30
N VAL A 111 -0.23 -36.49 -43.38
CA VAL A 111 -1.16 -36.46 -42.26
C VAL A 111 -2.45 -35.80 -42.74
N ALA A 112 -3.49 -36.60 -42.97
CA ALA A 112 -4.77 -36.12 -43.47
C ALA A 112 -5.50 -35.27 -42.42
N LYS A 113 -6.35 -34.33 -42.86
CA LYS A 113 -7.21 -33.53 -41.98
C LYS A 113 -8.27 -34.42 -41.32
N ALA A 114 -8.48 -34.24 -40.02
CA ALA A 114 -9.57 -34.86 -39.29
C ALA A 114 -10.90 -34.20 -39.65
N ILE A 115 -11.91 -35.02 -39.89
CA ILE A 115 -13.27 -34.58 -40.24
C ILE A 115 -14.32 -35.04 -39.24
N VAL A 116 -13.98 -36.04 -38.41
CA VAL A 116 -14.85 -36.56 -37.37
C VAL A 116 -14.08 -36.74 -36.06
N ILE A 117 -14.80 -36.77 -34.95
CA ILE A 117 -14.28 -37.15 -33.63
C ILE A 117 -15.04 -38.38 -33.12
N CYS A 118 -14.31 -39.33 -32.54
CA CYS A 118 -14.90 -40.45 -31.80
C CYS A 118 -15.10 -40.04 -30.35
N LEU A 119 -16.34 -40.04 -29.85
CA LEU A 119 -16.66 -39.55 -28.50
C LEU A 119 -16.12 -40.49 -27.39
N GLN A 120 -16.01 -41.78 -27.68
CA GLN A 120 -15.49 -42.78 -26.74
C GLN A 120 -13.96 -42.78 -26.68
N CYS A 121 -13.29 -42.49 -27.80
CA CYS A 121 -11.82 -42.48 -27.88
C CYS A 121 -11.21 -41.09 -27.67
N ALA A 122 -12.00 -40.03 -27.83
CA ALA A 122 -11.52 -38.65 -27.96
C ALA A 122 -10.50 -38.46 -29.10
N ASP A 123 -10.49 -39.37 -30.09
CA ASP A 123 -9.57 -39.33 -31.22
C ASP A 123 -10.24 -38.61 -32.40
N ALA A 124 -9.56 -37.59 -32.94
CA ALA A 124 -9.96 -36.90 -34.17
C ALA A 124 -9.43 -37.65 -35.39
N LEU A 125 -10.32 -38.08 -36.29
CA LEU A 125 -10.01 -39.01 -37.38
C LEU A 125 -10.31 -38.39 -38.76
N CYS A 126 -9.46 -38.68 -39.74
CA CYS A 126 -9.81 -38.47 -41.15
C CYS A 126 -10.81 -39.53 -41.61
N GLU A 127 -11.41 -39.32 -42.79
CA GLU A 127 -12.41 -40.23 -43.35
C GLU A 127 -11.94 -41.70 -43.37
N THR A 128 -10.70 -41.93 -43.81
CA THR A 128 -10.13 -43.28 -43.90
C THR A 128 -9.98 -43.93 -42.54
N CYS A 129 -9.41 -43.20 -41.57
CA CYS A 129 -9.22 -43.72 -40.23
C CYS A 129 -10.54 -43.93 -39.50
N ALA A 130 -11.55 -43.08 -39.73
CA ALA A 130 -12.89 -43.26 -39.20
C ALA A 130 -13.55 -44.53 -39.75
N LYS A 131 -13.41 -44.82 -41.06
CA LYS A 131 -13.91 -46.06 -41.65
C LYS A 131 -13.28 -47.29 -40.98
N TYR A 132 -11.96 -47.32 -40.84
CA TYR A 132 -11.29 -48.43 -40.16
C TYR A 132 -11.70 -48.55 -38.68
N HIS A 133 -11.85 -47.41 -38.01
CA HIS A 133 -12.32 -47.33 -36.64
C HIS A 133 -13.70 -47.96 -36.47
N SER A 134 -14.65 -47.68 -37.36
CA SER A 134 -15.99 -48.29 -37.33
C SER A 134 -16.01 -49.76 -37.75
N LEU A 135 -15.02 -50.23 -38.51
CA LEU A 135 -14.91 -51.64 -38.94
C LEU A 135 -14.22 -52.55 -37.91
N MET A 136 -13.45 -51.97 -36.99
CA MET A 136 -12.77 -52.72 -35.95
C MET A 136 -13.76 -53.21 -34.89
N LYS A 137 -13.70 -54.51 -34.56
CA LYS A 137 -14.63 -55.16 -33.61
C LYS A 137 -14.70 -54.48 -32.23
N CYS A 138 -13.63 -53.83 -31.79
CA CYS A 138 -13.54 -53.16 -30.49
C CYS A 138 -14.04 -51.71 -30.49
N THR A 139 -14.33 -51.15 -31.66
CA THR A 139 -14.69 -49.73 -31.84
C THR A 139 -15.89 -49.56 -32.78
N SER A 140 -16.52 -50.67 -33.20
CA SER A 140 -17.65 -50.69 -34.13
C SER A 140 -18.93 -50.08 -33.55
N ASP A 141 -19.04 -50.05 -32.23
CA ASP A 141 -20.12 -49.45 -31.46
C ASP A 141 -19.79 -48.03 -30.96
N HIS A 142 -18.61 -47.49 -31.32
CA HIS A 142 -18.26 -46.13 -30.96
C HIS A 142 -19.03 -45.12 -31.81
N VAL A 143 -19.45 -44.03 -31.17
CA VAL A 143 -20.16 -42.93 -31.80
C VAL A 143 -19.14 -41.96 -32.37
N VAL A 144 -19.22 -41.77 -33.69
CA VAL A 144 -18.43 -40.79 -34.43
C VAL A 144 -19.33 -39.62 -34.82
N MET A 145 -18.84 -38.40 -34.60
CA MET A 145 -19.57 -37.16 -34.90
C MET A 145 -18.74 -36.28 -35.83
N PRO A 146 -19.35 -35.57 -36.79
CA PRO A 146 -18.68 -34.53 -37.58
C PRO A 146 -17.97 -33.52 -36.67
N LEU A 147 -16.72 -33.21 -36.98
CA LEU A 147 -15.89 -32.36 -36.11
C LEU A 147 -16.44 -30.93 -36.06
N ASP A 148 -17.04 -30.43 -37.14
CA ASP A 148 -17.71 -29.13 -37.21
C ASP A 148 -18.97 -29.07 -36.35
N GLU A 149 -19.80 -30.11 -36.37
CA GLU A 149 -20.98 -30.26 -35.51
C GLU A 149 -20.57 -30.29 -34.03
N TYR A 150 -19.56 -31.08 -33.69
CA TYR A 150 -18.98 -31.13 -32.35
C TYR A 150 -18.47 -29.77 -31.88
N LEU A 151 -17.75 -29.03 -32.72
CA LEU A 151 -17.22 -27.71 -32.39
C LEU A 151 -18.32 -26.63 -32.25
N SER A 152 -19.52 -26.86 -32.81
CA SER A 152 -20.64 -25.91 -32.75
C SER A 152 -21.40 -25.93 -31.42
N ASP A 153 -21.45 -27.06 -30.71
CA ASP A 153 -22.15 -27.19 -29.42
C ASP A 153 -21.21 -27.12 -28.21
N GLN A 154 -21.10 -25.96 -27.57
CA GLN A 154 -20.20 -25.71 -26.44
C GLN A 154 -20.37 -26.65 -25.23
N LYS A 155 -21.55 -27.26 -25.03
CA LYS A 155 -21.80 -28.14 -23.86
C LYS A 155 -21.35 -29.59 -24.11
N SER A 156 -21.61 -30.15 -25.30
CA SER A 156 -21.15 -31.50 -25.67
C SER A 156 -19.64 -31.60 -25.90
N ASN A 157 -18.97 -30.47 -26.05
CA ASN A 157 -17.52 -30.42 -26.11
C ASN A 157 -16.85 -30.89 -24.80
N LEU A 158 -17.45 -30.69 -23.63
CA LEU A 158 -16.84 -31.09 -22.34
C LEU A 158 -17.09 -32.57 -21.97
N SER A 159 -18.05 -33.24 -22.62
CA SER A 159 -18.50 -34.59 -22.25
C SER A 159 -17.62 -35.72 -22.79
N VAL A 160 -16.74 -35.45 -23.77
CA VAL A 160 -15.83 -36.44 -24.38
C VAL A 160 -14.63 -36.78 -23.48
N PHE A 161 -14.34 -35.95 -22.48
CA PHE A 161 -13.16 -36.11 -21.65
C PHE A 161 -13.46 -36.96 -20.42
N LYS A 162 -13.18 -38.27 -20.55
CA LYS A 162 -13.10 -39.32 -19.50
C LYS A 162 -13.53 -38.87 -18.09
N ASN A 163 -14.83 -38.62 -17.92
CA ASN A 163 -15.48 -38.61 -16.60
C ASN A 163 -15.62 -40.07 -16.15
N THR A 164 -14.49 -40.69 -15.82
CA THR A 164 -14.45 -42.10 -15.43
C THR A 164 -14.77 -42.25 -13.95
N CYS A 165 -15.35 -43.39 -13.61
CA CYS A 165 -15.65 -43.72 -12.24
C CYS A 165 -14.35 -43.87 -11.43
N ALA A 166 -14.28 -43.22 -10.27
CA ALA A 166 -13.13 -43.31 -9.37
C ALA A 166 -12.81 -44.76 -8.95
N GLU A 167 -13.85 -45.59 -8.76
CA GLU A 167 -13.72 -47.01 -8.39
C GLU A 167 -13.50 -47.92 -9.60
N HIS A 168 -13.92 -47.48 -10.80
CA HIS A 168 -13.85 -48.25 -12.03
C HIS A 168 -13.26 -47.38 -13.16
N PRO A 169 -11.93 -47.18 -13.20
CA PRO A 169 -11.29 -46.20 -14.08
C PRO A 169 -11.51 -46.42 -15.59
N SER A 170 -11.93 -47.62 -15.99
CA SER A 170 -12.26 -47.99 -17.37
C SER A 170 -13.71 -47.76 -17.76
N LYS A 171 -14.57 -47.33 -16.82
CA LYS A 171 -15.99 -47.10 -17.04
C LYS A 171 -16.32 -45.62 -16.88
N ILE A 172 -17.13 -45.12 -17.81
CA ILE A 172 -17.65 -43.76 -17.79
C ILE A 172 -18.84 -43.62 -16.83
N ILE A 173 -19.05 -42.41 -16.34
CA ILE A 173 -20.20 -42.02 -15.54
C ILE A 173 -21.34 -41.67 -16.51
N GLU A 174 -22.45 -42.39 -16.40
CA GLU A 174 -23.62 -42.23 -17.29
C GLU A 174 -24.93 -42.09 -16.48
N LEU A 175 -24.88 -42.36 -15.18
CA LEU A 175 -26.04 -42.53 -14.32
C LEU A 175 -25.84 -41.74 -13.03
N TYR A 176 -26.94 -41.35 -12.39
CA TYR A 176 -26.96 -40.65 -11.11
C TYR A 176 -27.90 -41.37 -10.14
N CYS A 177 -27.40 -41.67 -8.95
CA CYS A 177 -28.20 -42.23 -7.87
C CYS A 177 -28.62 -41.10 -6.93
N ALA A 178 -29.90 -40.74 -6.94
CA ALA A 178 -30.44 -39.70 -6.06
C ALA A 178 -30.58 -40.15 -4.60
N ASP A 179 -30.67 -41.46 -4.33
CA ASP A 179 -30.70 -41.98 -2.95
C ASP A 179 -29.36 -41.77 -2.22
N HIS A 180 -28.26 -41.65 -2.96
CA HIS A 180 -26.89 -41.43 -2.42
C HIS A 180 -26.26 -40.13 -2.93
N GLU A 181 -27.04 -39.32 -3.66
CA GLU A 181 -26.63 -38.07 -4.30
C GLU A 181 -25.30 -38.13 -5.07
N CYS A 182 -25.04 -39.23 -5.78
CA CYS A 182 -23.73 -39.47 -6.41
C CYS A 182 -23.79 -39.93 -7.88
N PRO A 183 -22.81 -39.50 -8.70
CA PRO A 183 -22.63 -40.00 -10.05
C PRO A 183 -22.09 -41.44 -10.07
N CYS A 184 -22.63 -42.28 -10.95
CA CYS A 184 -22.38 -43.71 -11.00
C CYS A 184 -22.10 -44.20 -12.42
N CYS A 185 -21.26 -45.24 -12.56
CA CYS A 185 -21.19 -46.03 -13.79
C CYS A 185 -22.11 -47.26 -13.73
N SER A 186 -22.25 -47.95 -14.85
CA SER A 186 -23.04 -49.20 -14.96
C SER A 186 -22.65 -50.30 -13.96
N ILE A 187 -21.37 -50.39 -13.59
CA ILE A 187 -20.89 -51.34 -12.58
C ILE A 187 -21.33 -50.91 -11.16
N CYS A 188 -21.24 -49.61 -10.83
CA CYS A 188 -21.64 -49.11 -9.51
C CYS A 188 -23.09 -49.43 -9.19
N ILE A 189 -24.00 -49.24 -10.15
CA ILE A 189 -25.42 -49.57 -9.95
C ILE A 189 -25.63 -51.07 -9.79
N SER A 190 -24.89 -51.84 -10.56
CA SER A 190 -24.93 -53.29 -10.50
C SER A 190 -24.25 -53.89 -9.28
N ILE A 191 -23.64 -53.12 -8.38
CA ILE A 191 -22.96 -53.67 -7.18
C ILE A 191 -23.37 -52.91 -5.92
N LYS A 192 -23.11 -51.60 -5.88
CA LYS A 192 -23.31 -50.75 -4.70
C LYS A 192 -24.72 -50.17 -4.61
N HIS A 193 -25.37 -49.86 -5.74
CA HIS A 193 -26.69 -49.21 -5.77
C HIS A 193 -27.81 -50.14 -6.24
N ARG A 194 -27.68 -51.47 -6.05
CA ARG A 194 -28.66 -52.47 -6.50
C ARG A 194 -30.06 -52.29 -5.89
N ARG A 195 -30.12 -51.72 -4.69
CA ARG A 195 -31.35 -51.52 -3.91
C ARG A 195 -31.85 -50.07 -3.94
N CYS A 196 -31.19 -49.22 -4.74
CA CYS A 196 -31.60 -47.83 -4.89
C CYS A 196 -32.73 -47.76 -5.91
N GLU A 197 -33.77 -47.01 -5.59
CA GLU A 197 -34.97 -46.89 -6.42
C GLU A 197 -34.90 -45.63 -7.29
N LYS A 198 -34.19 -44.60 -6.83
CA LYS A 198 -34.10 -43.30 -7.52
C LYS A 198 -32.83 -43.20 -8.33
N VAL A 199 -32.73 -43.99 -9.40
CA VAL A 199 -31.62 -43.94 -10.36
C VAL A 199 -32.11 -43.41 -11.69
N GLN A 200 -31.39 -42.43 -12.24
CA GLN A 200 -31.70 -41.80 -13.52
C GLN A 200 -30.44 -41.60 -14.36
N THR A 201 -30.60 -41.25 -15.65
CA THR A 201 -29.46 -40.87 -16.49
C THR A 201 -28.85 -39.57 -16.00
N ILE A 202 -27.53 -39.43 -16.19
CA ILE A 202 -26.80 -38.23 -15.76
C ILE A 202 -27.37 -36.97 -16.40
N ASP A 203 -27.83 -37.05 -17.65
CA ASP A 203 -28.41 -35.92 -18.38
C ASP A 203 -29.71 -35.43 -17.74
N LYS A 204 -30.62 -36.36 -17.39
CA LYS A 204 -31.89 -36.01 -16.71
C LYS A 204 -31.66 -35.44 -15.30
N ALA A 205 -30.69 -36.00 -14.57
CA ALA A 205 -30.30 -35.45 -13.27
C ALA A 205 -29.73 -34.03 -13.40
N ALA A 206 -28.86 -33.81 -14.39
CA ALA A 206 -28.24 -32.52 -14.63
C ALA A 206 -29.27 -31.46 -15.06
N GLU A 207 -30.22 -31.81 -15.94
CA GLU A 207 -31.34 -30.92 -16.31
C GLU A 207 -32.16 -30.53 -15.08
N GLY A 208 -32.52 -31.51 -14.25
CA GLY A 208 -33.28 -31.27 -13.02
C GLY A 208 -32.56 -30.32 -12.06
N ILE A 209 -31.26 -30.49 -11.85
CA ILE A 209 -30.45 -29.63 -10.98
C ILE A 209 -30.27 -28.24 -11.60
N THR A 210 -29.96 -28.16 -12.89
CA THR A 210 -29.70 -26.89 -13.60
C THR A 210 -30.94 -25.99 -13.61
N SER A 211 -32.14 -26.59 -13.70
CA SER A 211 -33.42 -25.88 -13.63
C SER A 211 -33.96 -25.72 -12.21
N SER A 212 -33.31 -26.31 -11.19
CA SER A 212 -33.77 -26.21 -9.80
C SER A 212 -33.47 -24.85 -9.17
N PRO A 213 -34.23 -24.45 -8.12
CA PRO A 213 -33.92 -23.27 -7.32
C PRO A 213 -32.51 -23.30 -6.71
N VAL A 214 -31.97 -24.49 -6.40
CA VAL A 214 -30.66 -24.65 -5.73
C VAL A 214 -29.54 -23.95 -6.50
N VAL A 215 -29.50 -24.07 -7.83
CA VAL A 215 -28.47 -23.40 -8.64
C VAL A 215 -28.67 -21.88 -8.67
N GLN A 216 -29.92 -21.42 -8.63
CA GLN A 216 -30.22 -20.00 -8.54
C GLN A 216 -29.85 -19.45 -7.17
N ASP A 217 -30.14 -20.18 -6.10
CA ASP A 217 -29.79 -19.81 -4.72
C ASP A 217 -28.27 -19.75 -4.53
N ILE A 218 -27.52 -20.73 -5.07
CA ILE A 218 -26.05 -20.69 -5.05
C ILE A 218 -25.53 -19.49 -5.86
N ARG A 219 -26.10 -19.23 -7.04
CA ARG A 219 -25.70 -18.09 -7.87
C ARG A 219 -25.94 -16.76 -7.15
N GLN A 220 -27.12 -16.61 -6.55
CA GLN A 220 -27.47 -15.41 -5.81
C GLN A 220 -26.61 -15.27 -4.56
N GLY A 221 -26.45 -16.32 -3.77
CA GLY A 221 -25.60 -16.28 -2.56
C GLY A 221 -24.14 -15.96 -2.87
N LEU A 222 -23.59 -16.45 -3.99
CA LEU A 222 -22.25 -16.08 -4.44
C LEU A 222 -22.16 -14.60 -4.85
N GLN A 223 -23.22 -14.09 -5.50
CA GLN A 223 -23.29 -12.69 -5.90
C GLN A 223 -23.40 -11.76 -4.69
N ASP A 224 -24.28 -12.09 -3.73
CA ASP A 224 -24.47 -11.31 -2.51
C ASP A 224 -23.17 -11.24 -1.69
N VAL A 225 -22.51 -12.38 -1.49
CA VAL A 225 -21.22 -12.43 -0.77
C VAL A 225 -20.14 -11.63 -1.51
N TYR A 226 -20.14 -11.68 -2.85
CA TYR A 226 -19.21 -10.87 -3.64
C TYR A 226 -19.45 -9.37 -3.42
N ASP A 227 -20.71 -8.92 -3.50
CA ASP A 227 -21.08 -7.52 -3.36
C ASP A 227 -20.79 -7.00 -1.94
N ASP A 228 -21.04 -7.81 -0.91
CA ASP A 228 -20.70 -7.50 0.48
C ASP A 228 -19.19 -7.33 0.68
N VAL A 229 -18.40 -8.28 0.18
CA VAL A 229 -16.93 -8.23 0.32
C VAL A 229 -16.34 -7.08 -0.50
N ASP A 230 -16.84 -6.81 -1.71
CA ASP A 230 -16.40 -5.68 -2.53
C ASP A 230 -16.74 -4.33 -1.87
N THR A 231 -17.92 -4.22 -1.24
CA THR A 231 -18.31 -3.04 -0.47
C THR A 231 -17.38 -2.81 0.71
N VAL A 232 -17.10 -3.85 1.50
CA VAL A 232 -16.13 -3.77 2.61
C VAL A 232 -14.74 -3.40 2.09
N LEU A 233 -14.30 -3.97 0.97
CA LEU A 233 -12.99 -3.65 0.39
C LEU A 233 -12.89 -2.18 -0.02
N LYS A 234 -13.93 -1.60 -0.61
CA LYS A 234 -13.99 -0.17 -0.96
C LYS A 234 -13.95 0.70 0.30
N ASP A 235 -14.79 0.40 1.29
CA ASP A 235 -14.79 1.11 2.58
C ASP A 235 -13.41 1.10 3.25
N ARG A 236 -12.71 -0.04 3.25
CA ARG A 236 -11.36 -0.13 3.84
C ARG A 236 -10.32 0.67 3.07
N LYS A 237 -10.42 0.75 1.74
CA LYS A 237 -9.56 1.60 0.93
C LYS A 237 -9.83 3.08 1.19
N ASP A 238 -11.09 3.47 1.26
CA ASP A 238 -11.49 4.84 1.54
C ASP A 238 -11.03 5.27 2.95
N ASN A 239 -11.24 4.42 3.96
CA ASN A 239 -10.75 4.63 5.32
C ASN A 239 -9.22 4.81 5.38
N LEU A 240 -8.45 4.04 4.60
CA LEU A 240 -7.00 4.20 4.52
C LEU A 240 -6.62 5.57 3.95
N THR A 241 -7.25 5.99 2.85
CA THR A 241 -6.97 7.30 2.25
C THR A 241 -7.38 8.47 3.15
N GLN A 242 -8.47 8.31 3.90
CA GLN A 242 -8.91 9.29 4.87
C GLN A 242 -7.93 9.42 6.03
N LEU A 243 -7.40 8.30 6.53
CA LEU A 243 -6.38 8.30 7.59
C LEU A 243 -5.08 8.97 7.12
N GLU A 244 -4.65 8.73 5.88
CA GLU A 244 -3.48 9.41 5.29
C GLU A 244 -3.68 10.93 5.22
N LYS A 245 -4.88 11.38 4.83
CA LYS A 245 -5.24 12.81 4.77
C LYS A 245 -5.31 13.45 6.16
N GLU A 246 -5.82 12.74 7.16
CA GLU A 246 -5.84 13.19 8.55
C GLU A 246 -4.42 13.36 9.08
N TYR A 247 -3.54 12.37 8.85
CA TYR A 247 -2.13 12.46 9.20
C TYR A 247 -1.44 13.69 8.59
N GLU A 248 -1.64 13.96 7.29
CA GLU A 248 -1.08 15.16 6.65
C GLU A 248 -1.65 16.47 7.22
N THR A 249 -2.92 16.47 7.58
CA THR A 249 -3.59 17.64 8.16
C THR A 249 -3.02 17.93 9.55
N ASP A 250 -2.84 16.91 10.37
CA ASP A 250 -2.26 17.02 11.70
C ASP A 250 -0.80 17.51 11.65
N LEU A 251 0.01 17.02 10.70
CA LEU A 251 1.35 17.56 10.47
C LEU A 251 1.33 19.07 10.17
N LYS A 252 0.43 19.52 9.29
CA LYS A 252 0.28 20.95 8.97
C LYS A 252 -0.17 21.76 10.19
N ILE A 253 -1.03 21.20 11.04
CA ILE A 253 -1.46 21.84 12.28
C ILE A 253 -0.28 22.00 13.23
N VAL A 254 0.53 20.95 13.41
CA VAL A 254 1.76 21.01 14.22
C VAL A 254 2.68 22.10 13.71
N ASP A 255 3.03 22.08 12.41
CA ASP A 255 3.93 23.07 11.81
C ASP A 255 3.41 24.50 11.96
N LYS A 256 2.13 24.72 11.65
CA LYS A 256 1.49 26.04 11.78
C LYS A 256 1.48 26.54 13.21
N THR A 257 1.26 25.65 14.17
CA THR A 257 1.27 26.00 15.60
C THR A 257 2.66 26.44 16.03
N PHE A 258 3.69 25.66 15.71
CA PHE A 258 5.07 26.00 16.05
C PHE A 258 5.58 27.24 15.32
N GLN A 259 5.14 27.47 14.07
CA GLN A 259 5.46 28.69 13.34
C GLN A 259 4.87 29.92 14.04
N SER A 260 3.58 29.89 14.40
CA SER A 260 2.94 31.01 15.11
C SER A 260 3.60 31.31 16.46
N LEU A 261 4.09 30.27 17.16
CA LEU A 261 4.85 30.45 18.39
C LEU A 261 6.21 31.12 18.14
N ARG A 262 6.91 30.72 17.08
CA ARG A 262 8.19 31.34 16.69
C ARG A 262 8.01 32.81 16.35
N ASP A 263 6.99 33.14 15.56
CA ASP A 263 6.70 34.52 15.15
C ASP A 263 6.48 35.44 16.37
N LYS A 264 5.72 34.97 17.38
CA LYS A 264 5.52 35.70 18.64
C LYS A 264 6.82 35.91 19.43
N PHE A 265 7.70 34.91 19.44
CA PHE A 265 8.98 35.01 20.13
C PHE A 265 9.92 36.00 19.43
N ASP A 266 9.94 35.97 18.09
CA ASP A 266 10.71 36.90 17.28
C ASP A 266 10.22 38.35 17.45
N GLU A 267 8.90 38.56 17.55
CA GLU A 267 8.29 39.87 17.81
C GLU A 267 8.72 40.43 19.19
N GLU A 268 8.58 39.63 20.26
CA GLU A 268 9.01 40.01 21.62
C GLU A 268 10.52 40.27 21.70
N GLN A 269 11.32 39.45 21.02
CA GLN A 269 12.77 39.65 20.92
C GLN A 269 13.10 41.00 20.27
N LEU A 270 12.44 41.32 19.14
CA LEU A 270 12.65 42.57 18.42
C LEU A 270 12.24 43.77 19.27
N LEU A 271 11.09 43.68 19.95
CA LEU A 271 10.59 44.72 20.85
C LEU A 271 11.62 45.04 21.95
N ARG A 272 12.19 44.02 22.59
CA ARG A 272 13.17 44.23 23.66
C ARG A 272 14.50 44.79 23.17
N LYS A 273 14.98 44.34 21.99
CA LYS A 273 16.16 44.92 21.34
C LYS A 273 15.95 46.40 21.01
N ASN A 274 14.80 46.75 20.45
CA ASN A 274 14.45 48.13 20.13
C ASN A 274 14.37 49.01 21.39
N PHE A 275 13.81 48.48 22.48
CA PHE A 275 13.76 49.19 23.76
C PHE A 275 15.16 49.48 24.31
N LEU A 276 16.07 48.49 24.29
CA LEU A 276 17.46 48.69 24.69
C LEU A 276 18.17 49.72 23.81
N GLN A 277 17.97 49.64 22.49
CA GLN A 277 18.54 50.60 21.55
C GLN A 277 18.08 52.03 21.84
N LYS A 278 16.80 52.20 22.20
CA LYS A 278 16.25 53.51 22.58
C LYS A 278 16.93 54.06 23.83
N ILE A 279 17.01 53.28 24.91
CA ILE A 279 17.70 53.68 26.15
C ILE A 279 19.16 54.02 25.88
N PHE A 280 19.84 53.20 25.07
CA PHE A 280 21.23 53.44 24.70
C PHE A 280 21.38 54.78 23.98
N ASN A 281 20.55 55.05 22.97
CA ASN A 281 20.60 56.30 22.21
C ASN A 281 20.30 57.53 23.08
N GLU A 282 19.34 57.43 24.00
CA GLU A 282 19.02 58.50 24.96
C GLU A 282 20.23 58.79 25.87
N LYS A 283 20.81 57.76 26.49
CA LYS A 283 22.00 57.92 27.35
C LYS A 283 23.20 58.43 26.56
N LYS A 284 23.41 57.92 25.36
CA LYS A 284 24.47 58.35 24.45
C LYS A 284 24.35 59.84 24.14
N GLY A 285 23.15 60.33 23.82
CA GLY A 285 22.92 61.75 23.51
C GLY A 285 23.22 62.69 24.68
N ILE A 286 22.94 62.26 25.92
CA ILE A 286 23.29 63.02 27.14
C ILE A 286 24.82 63.16 27.23
N ILE A 287 25.54 62.04 27.11
CA ILE A 287 27.01 62.00 27.20
C ILE A 287 27.64 62.82 26.07
N GLU A 288 27.16 62.68 24.83
CA GLU A 288 27.66 63.46 23.69
C GLU A 288 27.48 64.98 23.93
N THR A 289 26.37 65.39 24.52
CA THR A 289 26.12 66.80 24.86
C THR A 289 27.07 67.29 25.96
N GLU A 290 27.35 66.46 26.97
CA GLU A 290 28.33 66.77 28.03
C GLU A 290 29.75 66.90 27.46
N ILE A 291 30.16 65.98 26.58
CA ILE A 291 31.45 66.05 25.89
C ILE A 291 31.60 67.38 25.16
N ILE A 292 30.61 67.79 24.36
CA ILE A 292 30.65 69.05 23.61
C ILE A 292 30.78 70.26 24.56
N LYS A 293 30.08 70.26 25.69
CA LYS A 293 30.20 71.33 26.70
C LYS A 293 31.62 71.43 27.24
N PHE A 294 32.23 70.31 27.63
CA PHE A 294 33.59 70.29 28.16
C PHE A 294 34.64 70.63 27.11
N GLU A 295 34.48 70.18 25.86
CA GLU A 295 35.36 70.55 24.74
C GLU A 295 35.37 72.07 24.50
N ASN A 296 34.19 72.71 24.53
CA ASN A 296 34.09 74.16 24.38
C ASN A 296 34.74 74.91 25.54
N ASN A 297 34.55 74.44 26.77
CA ASN A 297 35.22 74.99 27.95
C ASN A 297 36.74 74.87 27.84
N LEU A 298 37.25 73.72 27.38
CA LEU A 298 38.67 73.49 27.20
C LEU A 298 39.29 74.44 26.17
N LYS A 299 38.61 74.67 25.03
CA LYS A 299 39.04 75.66 24.01
C LYS A 299 39.07 77.08 24.58
N ALA A 300 38.09 77.47 25.38
CA ALA A 300 38.06 78.79 26.01
C ALA A 300 39.24 78.98 26.98
N ILE A 301 39.52 77.98 27.81
CA ILE A 301 40.65 77.97 28.74
C ILE A 301 41.98 78.01 27.98
N GLU A 302 42.11 77.25 26.89
CA GLU A 302 43.32 77.23 26.07
C GLU A 302 43.60 78.59 25.42
N ASN A 303 42.56 79.26 24.91
CA ASN A 303 42.66 80.62 24.39
C ASN A 303 43.09 81.60 25.49
N GLU A 304 42.47 81.55 26.67
CA GLU A 304 42.83 82.41 27.80
C GLU A 304 44.28 82.18 28.27
N ARG A 305 44.72 80.92 28.36
CA ARG A 305 46.10 80.56 28.68
C ARG A 305 47.07 81.14 27.66
N THR A 306 46.77 80.98 26.37
CA THR A 306 47.61 81.51 25.28
C THR A 306 47.70 83.04 25.33
N LEU A 307 46.56 83.72 25.54
CA LEU A 307 46.51 85.18 25.67
C LEU A 307 47.26 85.68 26.91
N LEU A 308 47.21 84.96 28.03
CA LEU A 308 47.98 85.28 29.22
C LEU A 308 49.48 85.19 28.94
N GLU A 309 49.93 84.11 28.29
CA GLU A 309 51.33 83.94 27.90
C GLU A 309 51.82 85.10 27.02
N ILE A 310 51.06 85.47 25.98
CA ILE A 310 51.37 86.61 25.10
C ILE A 310 51.39 87.92 25.90
N CYS A 311 50.44 88.12 26.81
CA CYS A 311 50.38 89.32 27.65
C CYS A 311 51.64 89.45 28.52
N LEU A 312 52.17 88.34 29.03
CA LEU A 312 53.38 88.32 29.86
C LEU A 312 54.67 88.51 29.06
N THR A 313 54.71 88.11 27.78
CA THR A 313 55.93 88.19 26.96
C THR A 313 56.02 89.45 26.10
N GLU A 314 54.91 89.95 25.57
CA GLU A 314 54.89 90.99 24.53
C GLU A 314 54.23 92.31 24.94
N ALA A 315 53.43 92.34 26.02
CA ALA A 315 52.68 93.53 26.39
C ALA A 315 53.49 94.50 27.28
N SER A 316 53.09 95.78 27.31
CA SER A 316 53.68 96.77 28.21
C SER A 316 53.26 96.54 29.67
N ASN A 317 54.06 97.00 30.64
CA ASN A 317 53.74 96.87 32.06
C ASN A 317 52.37 97.44 32.45
N VAL A 318 51.94 98.53 31.81
CA VAL A 318 50.61 99.11 32.04
C VAL A 318 49.52 98.16 31.53
N GLN A 319 49.71 97.57 30.34
CA GLN A 319 48.76 96.62 29.76
C GLN A 319 48.66 95.35 30.60
N VAL A 320 49.78 94.82 31.11
CA VAL A 320 49.80 93.66 32.02
C VAL A 320 48.96 93.93 33.26
N MET A 321 49.14 95.09 33.91
CA MET A 321 48.40 95.45 35.11
C MET A 321 46.89 95.62 34.87
N LEU A 322 46.48 96.04 33.66
CA LEU A 322 45.07 96.16 33.27
C LEU A 322 44.42 94.81 32.95
N GLU A 323 45.15 93.89 32.31
CA GLU A 323 44.60 92.59 31.86
C GLU A 323 44.67 91.50 32.94
N ILE A 324 45.65 91.53 33.86
CA ILE A 324 45.83 90.49 34.90
C ILE A 324 44.57 90.28 35.75
N GLN A 325 43.82 91.34 36.03
CA GLN A 325 42.60 91.27 36.83
C GLN A 325 41.46 90.56 36.07
N LYS A 326 41.43 90.69 34.73
CA LYS A 326 40.47 89.99 33.88
C LYS A 326 40.78 88.49 33.82
N PHE A 327 42.06 88.12 33.69
CA PHE A 327 42.48 86.71 33.74
C PHE A 327 42.17 86.06 35.08
N LYS A 328 42.40 86.75 36.21
CA LYS A 328 41.99 86.26 37.54
C LYS A 328 40.48 86.01 37.61
N THR A 329 39.69 86.95 37.09
CA THR A 329 38.22 86.82 37.08
C THR A 329 37.75 85.63 36.23
N GLN A 330 38.38 85.37 35.08
CA GLN A 330 38.04 84.20 34.25
C GLN A 330 38.49 82.88 34.88
N LEU A 331 39.68 82.85 35.48
CA LEU A 331 40.17 81.68 36.21
C LEU A 331 39.20 81.26 37.33
N ASP A 332 38.67 82.22 38.09
CA ASP A 332 37.69 81.93 39.14
C ASP A 332 36.36 81.41 38.56
N LYS A 333 35.94 81.87 37.38
CA LYS A 333 34.76 81.32 36.68
C LYS A 333 34.99 79.86 36.25
N HIS A 334 36.15 79.54 35.68
CA HIS A 334 36.48 78.16 35.27
C HIS A 334 36.59 77.21 36.47
N LYS A 335 37.15 77.68 37.59
CA LYS A 335 37.21 76.91 38.85
C LYS A 335 35.83 76.58 39.39
N ASN A 336 34.87 77.50 39.26
CA ASN A 336 33.49 77.27 39.71
C ASN A 336 32.75 76.23 38.85
N ILE A 337 33.08 76.09 37.56
CA ILE A 337 32.53 75.05 36.68
C ILE A 337 33.03 73.65 37.08
N LEU A 338 34.23 73.54 37.65
CA LEU A 338 34.88 72.27 38.02
C LEU A 338 34.63 71.86 39.49
N CYS A 339 33.89 72.65 40.27
CA CYS A 339 33.74 72.45 41.72
C CYS A 339 32.56 71.56 42.15
N ASP A 340 31.75 71.01 41.24
CA ASP A 340 30.86 69.90 41.61
C ASP A 340 31.64 68.57 41.51
N PRO A 341 31.93 67.90 42.64
CA PRO A 341 32.68 66.64 42.64
C PRO A 341 31.98 65.51 41.86
N GLN A 342 30.69 65.66 41.52
CA GLN A 342 29.94 64.71 40.69
C GLN A 342 30.30 64.80 39.20
N ASP A 343 30.71 65.97 38.67
CA ASP A 343 31.09 66.13 37.26
C ASP A 343 32.44 65.47 36.93
N ILE A 344 33.30 65.30 37.94
CA ILE A 344 34.62 64.66 37.80
C ILE A 344 34.57 63.16 38.14
N ARG A 345 33.55 62.71 38.90
CA ARG A 345 33.46 61.33 39.38
C ARG A 345 32.19 60.62 38.89
N THR A 346 32.39 59.94 37.77
CA THR A 346 31.74 58.68 37.41
C THR A 346 30.29 58.81 36.89
N ILE A 347 30.16 58.91 35.56
CA ILE A 347 28.94 58.48 34.88
C ILE A 347 28.77 56.98 35.17
N THR A 348 27.78 56.63 35.98
CA THR A 348 27.45 55.23 36.26
C THR A 348 26.81 54.64 35.00
N LEU A 349 27.64 54.02 34.15
CA LEU A 349 27.22 53.33 32.93
C LEU A 349 26.58 51.98 33.28
N GLY A 350 25.32 52.01 33.73
CA GLY A 350 24.51 50.82 33.90
C GLY A 350 23.40 50.75 32.85
N LEU A 351 23.52 49.87 31.85
CA LEU A 351 22.34 49.32 31.16
C LEU A 351 21.72 48.22 32.03
N GLN A 352 21.46 48.52 33.30
CA GLN A 352 20.81 47.58 34.21
C GLN A 352 19.33 47.94 34.27
N ASN A 353 18.55 47.24 33.45
CA ASN A 353 17.17 46.82 33.74
C ASN A 353 16.62 46.03 32.55
N LEU A 354 17.17 44.83 32.34
CA LEU A 354 16.42 43.80 31.65
C LEU A 354 15.55 43.10 32.69
N GLU A 355 14.34 43.61 32.92
CA GLU A 355 13.27 42.80 33.51
C GLU A 355 13.02 41.60 32.60
N TYR A 356 13.67 40.47 32.89
CA TYR A 356 13.45 39.19 32.21
C TYR A 356 12.09 38.58 32.52
N GLN A 357 11.31 39.20 33.41
CA GLN A 357 10.05 38.66 33.90
C GLN A 357 8.99 38.53 32.82
N SER A 358 8.99 39.40 31.81
CA SER A 358 8.09 39.24 30.65
C SER A 358 8.46 38.01 29.81
N ILE A 359 9.76 37.75 29.64
CA ILE A 359 10.27 36.58 28.90
C ILE A 359 9.98 35.29 29.69
N ILE A 360 10.20 35.31 31.01
CA ILE A 360 9.88 34.18 31.89
C ILE A 360 8.38 33.89 31.87
N ASN A 361 7.52 34.91 32.00
CA ASN A 361 6.07 34.74 31.92
C ASN A 361 5.61 34.20 30.55
N LEU A 362 6.28 34.59 29.46
CA LEU A 362 6.00 34.06 28.13
C LEU A 362 6.40 32.57 28.04
N ILE A 363 7.58 32.21 28.56
CA ILE A 363 8.04 30.81 28.63
C ILE A 363 7.09 29.97 29.51
N GLU A 364 6.66 30.49 30.65
CA GLU A 364 5.73 29.80 31.56
C GLU A 364 4.36 29.58 30.92
N LYS A 365 3.82 30.57 30.19
CA LYS A 365 2.59 30.39 29.38
C LYS A 365 2.76 29.33 28.29
N LEU A 366 3.94 29.21 27.69
CA LEU A 366 4.22 28.17 26.70
C LEU A 366 4.27 26.78 27.36
N CYS A 367 4.85 26.69 28.56
CA CYS A 367 4.85 25.46 29.36
C CYS A 367 3.44 25.08 29.84
N SER A 368 2.56 26.04 30.14
CA SER A 368 1.18 25.74 30.55
C SER A 368 0.33 25.21 29.40
N VAL A 369 0.48 25.75 28.18
CA VAL A 369 -0.18 25.21 26.97
C VAL A 369 0.24 23.76 26.71
N HIS A 370 1.51 23.41 26.97
CA HIS A 370 1.97 22.02 26.90
C HIS A 370 1.30 21.11 27.95
N CYS A 371 1.07 21.60 29.17
CA CYS A 371 0.30 20.87 30.19
C CYS A 371 -1.15 20.65 29.78
N ASP A 372 -1.82 21.66 29.22
CA ASP A 372 -3.22 21.56 28.78
C ASP A 372 -3.40 20.60 27.60
N MET A 373 -2.45 20.56 26.65
CA MET A 373 -2.43 19.57 25.57
C MET A 373 -2.23 18.14 26.11
N LYS A 374 -1.44 17.98 27.18
CA LYS A 374 -1.23 16.68 27.86
C LYS A 374 -2.49 16.22 28.61
N ALA A 375 -3.25 17.15 29.19
CA ALA A 375 -4.52 16.87 29.84
C ALA A 375 -5.63 16.49 28.83
N ASN A 376 -5.70 17.20 27.69
CA ASN A 376 -6.70 16.92 26.65
C ASN A 376 -6.36 15.69 25.80
N GLY A 377 -5.07 15.38 25.57
CA GLY A 377 -4.64 14.17 24.86
C GLY A 377 -4.90 12.86 25.61
N LEU A 378 -5.13 12.91 26.93
CA LEU A 378 -5.56 11.76 27.73
C LEU A 378 -7.06 11.46 27.59
N SER A 379 -7.88 12.41 27.10
CA SER A 379 -9.32 12.21 26.92
C SER A 379 -9.70 11.41 25.66
N MET A 380 -8.79 11.26 24.68
CA MET A 380 -9.07 10.49 23.46
C MET A 380 -8.75 8.99 23.58
N LYS A 381 -8.23 8.53 24.72
CA LYS A 381 -7.90 7.11 24.97
C LYS A 381 -9.03 6.28 25.61
N SER A 382 -10.25 6.83 25.80
CA SER A 382 -11.33 6.13 26.51
C SER A 382 -12.60 5.86 25.70
N GLN A 383 -12.56 5.91 24.37
CA GLN A 383 -13.68 5.50 23.52
C GLN A 383 -13.23 4.49 22.46
N GLN A 384 -12.80 3.30 22.91
CA GLN A 384 -12.73 2.09 22.10
C GLN A 384 -12.54 0.90 23.06
N THR A 385 -13.67 0.39 23.57
CA THR A 385 -13.82 -0.96 24.13
C THR A 385 -15.10 -1.55 23.57
#